data_AF-A0A954N0B1-F1
#
_entry.id   AF-A0A954N0B1-F1
#
_cell.length_a   1.000
_cell.length_b   1.000
_cell.length_c   1.000
_cell.angle_alpha   90.00
_cell.angle_beta   90.00
_cell.angle_gamma   90.00
#
_symmetry.space_group_name_H-M   'P 1'
#
loop_
_entity.id
_entity.type
_entity.pdbx_description
1 polymer ?
#
loop_
_entity_poly.entity_id
_entity_poly.type
_entity_poly.pdbx_seq_one_letter_code
_entity_poly.pdbx_strand_id
1 'polypeptide(L)'
;MSTISRSDVERIVRDVLLSQMGKSVGRGVSIAPNPLVVNISARHVHLTQEHLEILFGRGSQLEIQKDLYQEGYFAAKQTVAVVGPR
;
A
#
# COMPACT_ATOMS: atom_id res chain seq x y z
N MET A 1 2.91 24.45 11.02
CA MET A 1 2.43 23.13 10.59
C MET A 1 2.87 22.14 11.65
N SER A 2 1.95 21.58 12.45
CA SER A 2 2.31 20.66 13.53
C SER A 2 2.92 19.39 12.95
N THR A 3 4.19 19.16 13.21
CA THR A 3 4.90 17.95 12.82
C THR A 3 4.45 16.82 13.73
N ILE A 4 3.67 15.89 13.19
CA ILE A 4 3.26 14.68 13.92
C ILE A 4 4.52 13.89 14.27
N SER A 5 4.75 13.64 15.56
CA SER A 5 5.92 12.86 15.99
C SER A 5 5.70 11.38 15.72
N ARG A 6 6.80 10.61 15.59
CA ARG A 6 6.71 9.14 15.45
C ARG A 6 5.89 8.50 16.58
N SER A 7 6.08 8.99 17.80
CA SER A 7 5.32 8.57 18.99
C SER A 7 3.82 8.86 18.88
N ASP A 8 3.43 9.97 18.26
CA ASP A 8 2.02 10.29 18.05
C ASP A 8 1.38 9.34 17.03
N VAL A 9 2.09 9.02 15.94
CA VAL A 9 1.63 8.03 14.95
C VAL A 9 1.46 6.66 15.61
N GLU A 10 2.46 6.21 16.36
CA GLU A 10 2.42 4.90 17.05
C GLU A 10 1.25 4.81 18.03
N ARG A 11 0.98 5.89 18.79
CA ARG A 11 -0.16 5.97 19.70
C ARG A 11 -1.49 5.91 18.95
N ILE A 12 -1.67 6.73 17.91
CA ILE A 12 -2.92 6.77 17.14
C ILE A 12 -3.22 5.41 16.50
N VAL A 13 -2.21 4.77 15.88
CA VAL A 13 -2.37 3.44 15.28
C VAL A 13 -2.79 2.41 16.34
N ARG A 14 -2.14 2.42 17.51
CA ARG A 14 -2.49 1.52 18.63
C ARG A 14 -3.93 1.73 19.11
N ASP A 15 -4.35 2.99 19.27
CA ASP A 15 -5.69 3.34 19.75
C ASP A 15 -6.78 2.87 18.77
N VAL A 16 -6.55 3.04 17.46
CA VAL A 16 -7.47 2.57 16.41
C VAL A 16 -7.57 1.05 16.41
N LEU A 17 -6.44 0.35 16.50
CA LEU A 17 -6.41 -1.12 16.53
C LEU A 17 -7.14 -1.69 17.76
N LEU A 18 -6.90 -1.13 18.95
CA LEU A 18 -7.59 -1.54 20.17
C LEU A 18 -9.10 -1.29 20.09
N SER A 19 -9.51 -0.20 19.42
CA SER A 19 -10.92 0.14 19.22
C SER A 19 -11.61 -0.82 18.24
N GLN A 20 -10.90 -1.28 17.20
CA GLN A 20 -11.44 -2.21 16.19
C GLN A 20 -11.41 -3.68 16.64
N MET A 21 -10.43 -4.10 17.44
CA MET A 21 -10.25 -5.52 17.83
C MET A 21 -11.07 -5.96 19.04
N GLY A 22 -11.89 -5.08 19.62
CA GLY A 22 -12.68 -5.38 20.81
C GLY A 22 -11.81 -5.46 22.08
N LYS A 23 -12.32 -4.95 23.19
CA LYS A 23 -11.63 -4.89 24.49
C LYS A 23 -11.41 -6.28 25.08
N SER A 24 -10.41 -7.01 24.61
CA SER A 24 -9.86 -8.19 25.29
C SER A 24 -8.40 -8.42 24.87
N VAL A 25 -7.54 -7.44 25.16
CA VAL A 25 -6.10 -7.71 25.32
C VAL A 25 -5.81 -7.55 26.81
N GLY A 26 -5.97 -8.65 27.55
CA GLY A 26 -5.51 -8.72 28.94
C GLY A 26 -4.01 -8.38 29.00
N ARG A 27 -3.56 -7.76 30.11
CA ARG A 27 -2.15 -7.50 30.39
C ARG A 27 -1.37 -8.81 30.52
N GLY A 28 -1.05 -9.43 29.40
CA GLY A 28 -0.06 -10.47 29.27
C GLY A 28 0.74 -10.13 28.02
N VAL A 29 2.07 -10.27 28.09
CA VAL A 29 2.91 -10.21 26.90
C VAL A 29 2.44 -11.34 25.99
N SER A 30 1.57 -11.02 25.03
CA SER A 30 1.01 -12.02 24.12
C SER A 30 2.10 -12.41 23.13
N ILE A 31 2.50 -13.68 23.14
CA ILE A 31 3.30 -14.34 22.09
C ILE A 31 2.45 -14.51 20.80
N ALA A 32 1.36 -13.75 20.66
CA ALA A 32 0.51 -13.78 19.48
C ALA A 32 1.17 -12.97 18.35
N PRO A 33 1.20 -13.48 17.12
CA PRO A 33 1.73 -12.73 15.99
C PRO A 33 0.98 -11.41 15.82
N ASN A 34 1.71 -10.36 15.47
CA ASN A 34 1.15 -9.04 15.23
C ASN A 34 0.03 -9.14 14.18
N PRO A 35 -1.24 -8.82 14.52
CA PRO A 35 -2.35 -8.96 13.59
C PRO A 35 -2.28 -7.94 12.45
N LEU A 36 -1.45 -6.91 12.57
CA LEU A 36 -1.30 -5.87 11.55
C LEU A 36 -0.35 -6.33 10.43
N VAL A 37 -0.92 -6.56 9.25
CA VAL A 37 -0.16 -6.75 8.02
C VAL A 37 0.21 -5.37 7.45
N VAL A 38 1.52 -5.08 7.39
CA VAL A 38 2.03 -3.84 6.80
C VAL A 38 2.71 -4.18 5.48
N ASN A 39 2.28 -3.50 4.41
CA ASN A 39 2.89 -3.61 3.08
C ASN A 39 3.59 -2.30 2.71
N ILE A 40 4.63 -2.39 1.89
CA ILE A 40 5.41 -1.24 1.42
C ILE A 40 5.10 -1.02 -0.06
N SER A 41 4.79 0.23 -0.43
CA SER A 41 4.61 0.62 -1.82
C SER A 41 5.85 1.36 -2.34
N ALA A 42 6.51 0.79 -3.35
CA ALA A 42 7.55 1.49 -4.10
C ALA A 42 6.94 2.54 -5.06
N ARG A 43 7.79 3.31 -5.76
CA ARG A 43 7.35 4.24 -6.81
C ARG A 43 6.61 3.46 -7.90
N HIS A 44 5.38 3.87 -8.19
CA HIS A 44 4.54 3.27 -9.22
C HIS A 44 3.61 4.33 -9.82
N VAL A 45 2.94 4.00 -10.93
CA VAL A 45 1.99 4.87 -11.63
C VAL A 45 0.74 4.07 -11.95
N HIS A 46 -0.41 4.75 -12.00
CA HIS A 46 -1.66 4.20 -12.51
C HIS A 46 -1.93 4.87 -13.85
N LEU A 47 -2.29 4.08 -14.86
CA LEU A 47 -2.49 4.58 -16.22
C LEU A 47 -3.95 4.39 -16.63
N THR A 48 -4.46 5.34 -17.42
CA THR A 48 -5.67 5.14 -18.21
C THR A 48 -5.36 4.24 -19.41
N GLN A 49 -6.39 3.64 -20.01
CA GLN A 49 -6.22 2.84 -21.23
C GLN A 49 -5.56 3.67 -22.36
N GLU A 50 -5.95 4.92 -22.53
CA GLU A 50 -5.36 5.84 -23.52
C GLU A 50 -3.85 5.97 -23.36
N HIS A 51 -3.37 6.26 -22.13
CA HIS A 51 -1.93 6.40 -21.88
C HIS A 51 -1.18 5.08 -21.94
N LEU A 52 -1.81 3.97 -21.58
CA LEU A 52 -1.24 2.64 -21.77
C LEU A 52 -0.95 2.39 -23.26
N GLU A 53 -1.88 2.74 -24.13
CA GLU A 53 -1.72 2.56 -25.57
C GLU A 53 -0.68 3.51 -26.19
N ILE A 54 -0.59 4.75 -25.70
CA ILE A 54 0.46 5.69 -26.11
C ILE A 54 1.86 5.15 -25.74
N LEU A 55 2.01 4.56 -24.55
CA LEU A 55 3.30 4.12 -24.03
C LEU A 55 3.71 2.73 -24.54
N PHE A 56 2.77 1.81 -24.72
CA PHE A 56 3.03 0.39 -24.99
C PHE A 56 2.41 -0.11 -26.31
N GLY A 57 1.78 0.75 -27.10
CA GLY A 57 1.17 0.40 -28.40
C GLY A 57 -0.36 0.27 -28.36
N ARG A 58 -1.00 0.52 -29.50
CA ARG A 58 -2.46 0.49 -29.64
C ARG A 58 -3.04 -0.87 -29.26
N GLY A 59 -4.12 -0.86 -28.47
CA GLY A 59 -4.79 -2.07 -27.97
C GLY A 59 -4.02 -2.85 -26.90
N SER A 60 -2.91 -2.33 -26.39
CA SER A 60 -2.15 -2.97 -25.32
C SER A 60 -2.97 -3.13 -24.05
N GLN A 61 -2.72 -4.23 -23.34
CA GLN A 61 -3.31 -4.59 -22.05
C GLN A 61 -2.20 -4.81 -21.03
N LEU A 62 -2.47 -4.52 -19.76
CA LEU A 62 -1.52 -4.79 -18.70
C LEU A 62 -1.39 -6.31 -18.48
N GLU A 63 -0.17 -6.78 -18.33
CA GLU A 63 0.10 -8.17 -17.97
C GLU A 63 0.32 -8.26 -16.46
N ILE A 64 -0.44 -9.12 -15.80
CA ILE A 64 -0.31 -9.36 -14.37
C ILE A 64 1.09 -9.95 -14.09
N GLN A 65 1.86 -9.27 -13.24
CA GLN A 65 3.10 -9.81 -12.67
C GLN A 65 2.83 -10.46 -11.31
N LYS A 66 2.05 -9.79 -10.47
CA LYS A 66 1.75 -10.24 -9.10
C LYS A 66 0.47 -9.60 -8.58
N ASP A 67 -0.40 -10.40 -7.98
CA ASP A 67 -1.57 -9.89 -7.26
C ASP A 67 -1.17 -9.16 -5.97
N LEU A 68 -1.87 -8.06 -5.69
CA LEU A 68 -1.68 -7.31 -4.45
C LEU A 68 -2.59 -7.88 -3.36
N TYR A 69 -2.37 -7.40 -2.13
CA TYR A 69 -3.17 -7.82 -0.99
C TYR A 69 -4.64 -7.40 -1.13
N GLN A 70 -4.89 -6.27 -1.79
CA GLN A 70 -6.23 -5.79 -2.10
C GLN A 70 -6.81 -6.58 -3.28
N GLU A 71 -8.00 -7.17 -3.07
CA GLU A 71 -8.71 -7.96 -4.08
C GLU A 71 -8.96 -7.14 -5.36
N GLY A 72 -8.62 -7.73 -6.51
CA GLY A 72 -8.77 -7.10 -7.83
C GLY A 72 -7.62 -6.15 -8.23
N TYR A 73 -6.62 -5.94 -7.37
CA TYR A 73 -5.46 -5.11 -7.68
C TYR A 73 -4.21 -5.95 -7.95
N PHE A 74 -3.39 -5.51 -8.89
CA PHE A 74 -2.17 -6.22 -9.29
C PHE A 74 -1.03 -5.25 -9.63
N ALA A 75 0.21 -5.73 -9.50
CA ALA A 75 1.37 -5.14 -10.13
C ALA A 75 1.51 -5.69 -11.56
N ALA A 76 1.70 -4.80 -12.53
CA ALA A 76 1.88 -5.17 -13.92
C ALA A 76 3.36 -5.44 -14.27
N LYS A 77 3.63 -6.22 -15.31
CA LYS A 77 5.00 -6.43 -15.82
C LYS A 77 5.58 -5.16 -16.46
N GLN A 78 4.71 -4.30 -17.00
CA GLN A 78 5.07 -3.05 -17.63
C GLN A 78 5.69 -2.08 -16.61
N THR A 79 6.77 -1.41 -17.01
CA THR A 79 7.42 -0.35 -16.21
C THR A 79 7.63 0.89 -17.07
N VAL A 80 7.72 2.05 -16.44
CA VAL A 80 7.92 3.34 -17.12
C VAL A 80 9.13 4.07 -16.56
N ALA A 81 9.79 4.84 -17.42
CA ALA A 81 10.74 5.86 -16.98
C ALA A 81 9.98 7.17 -16.72
N VAL A 82 10.12 7.72 -15.51
CA VAL A 82 9.58 9.04 -15.18
C VAL A 82 10.71 10.06 -15.31
N VAL A 83 10.68 10.84 -16.38
CA VAL A 83 11.69 11.88 -16.66
C VAL A 83 11.10 13.24 -16.29
N GLY A 84 11.80 13.97 -15.42
CA GLY A 84 11.47 15.33 -15.04
C GLY A 84 12.70 16.23 -15.09
N PRO A 85 12.55 17.54 -14.88
CA PRO A 85 13.64 18.52 -14.98
C PRO A 85 14.68 18.46 -13.83
N ARG A 86 14.65 17.43 -12.97
CA ARG A 86 15.49 17.28 -11.78
C ARG A 86 16.03 15.86 -11.66
#